data_AF-A0A7V2S7E8-F1
#
_entry.id   AF-A0A7V2S7E8-F1
#
_cell.length_a   1.000
_cell.length_b   1.000
_cell.length_c   1.000
_cell.angle_alpha   90.00
_cell.angle_beta   90.00
_cell.angle_gamma   90.00
#
_symmetry.space_group_name_H-M   'P 1'
#
loop_
_entity.id
_entity.type
_entity.pdbx_description
1 polymer ?
#
loop_
_entity_poly.entity_id
_entity_poly.type
_entity_poly.pdbx_seq_one_letter_code
_entity_poly.pdbx_strand_id
1 'polypeptide(L)' 'MSLKIAFIMDPITSVNPVKDSTIAMVEAAQNRHWQSYYVPMQGLYYA' A
#
# COMPACT_ATOMS: atom_id res chain seq x y z
N MET A 1 -2.17 8.45 -18.29
CA MET A 1 -3.01 8.55 -17.09
C MET A 1 -2.29 7.83 -15.95
N SER A 2 -2.18 8.45 -14.76
CA SER A 2 -1.58 7.78 -13.58
C SER A 2 -2.70 7.17 -12.74
N LEU A 3 -2.63 5.86 -12.51
CA LEU A 3 -3.56 5.13 -11.66
C LEU A 3 -3.28 5.50 -10.19
N LYS A 4 -4.34 5.65 -9.39
CA LYS A 4 -4.25 5.88 -7.94
C LYS A 4 -4.66 4.61 -7.21
N ILE A 5 -3.79 4.10 -6.33
CA ILE A 5 -4.01 2.86 -5.58
C ILE A 5 -3.81 3.13 -4.09
N ALA A 6 -4.80 2.77 -3.28
CA ALA A 6 -4.68 2.75 -1.83
C ALA A 6 -4.45 1.32 -1.35
N PHE A 7 -3.38 1.12 -0.58
CA PHE A 7 -3.03 -0.14 0.06
C PHE A 7 -3.49 -0.09 1.52
N ILE A 8 -4.42 -0.97 1.87
CA ILE A 8 -4.88 -1.18 3.24
C ILE A 8 -4.09 -2.36 3.81
N MET A 9 -3.25 -2.12 4.80
CA MET A 9 -2.43 -3.16 5.42
C MET A 9 -2.09 -2.84 6.88
N ASP A 10 -1.54 -3.82 7.58
CA ASP A 10 -1.02 -3.69 8.94
C ASP A 10 0.02 -2.55 9.04
N PRO A 11 0.31 -2.03 10.26
CA PRO A 11 1.29 -0.97 10.45
C PRO A 11 2.62 -1.31 9.78
N ILE A 12 3.13 -0.41 8.92
CA ILE A 12 4.38 -0.65 8.16
C ILE A 12 5.58 -0.94 9.08
N THR A 13 5.53 -0.45 10.32
CA THR A 13 6.52 -0.70 11.38
C THR A 13 6.54 -2.14 11.89
N SER A 14 5.48 -2.92 11.65
CA SER A 14 5.33 -4.32 12.07
C SER A 14 5.68 -5.32 10.98
N VAL A 15 5.87 -4.86 9.75
CA VAL A 15 6.06 -5.71 8.56
C VAL A 15 7.54 -5.89 8.25
N ASN A 16 7.94 -7.11 7.89
CA ASN A 16 9.27 -7.38 7.35
C ASN A 16 9.26 -7.14 5.83
N PRO A 17 9.92 -6.09 5.30
CA PRO A 17 9.82 -5.70 3.89
C PRO A 17 10.26 -6.80 2.91
N VAL A 18 11.21 -7.63 3.32
CA VAL A 18 11.79 -8.67 2.45
C VAL A 18 10.81 -9.83 2.20
N LYS A 19 9.85 -10.04 3.11
CA LYS A 19 8.93 -11.19 3.07
C LYS A 19 7.49 -10.80 2.77
N ASP A 20 7.20 -9.52 2.59
CA ASP A 20 5.84 -9.03 2.44
C ASP A 20 5.49 -8.77 0.98
N SER A 21 4.46 -9.47 0.49
CA SER A 21 3.97 -9.33 -0.88
C SER A 21 3.27 -7.99 -1.13
N THR A 22 2.71 -7.36 -0.09
CA THR A 22 2.08 -6.04 -0.21
C THR A 22 3.12 -4.98 -0.53
N ILE A 23 4.27 -5.02 0.13
CA ILE A 23 5.39 -4.11 -0.14
C ILE A 23 5.93 -4.32 -1.57
N ALA A 24 6.06 -5.58 -2.02
CA ALA A 24 6.44 -5.86 -3.41
C ALA A 24 5.42 -5.30 -4.42
N MET A 25 4.12 -5.34 -4.11
CA MET A 25 3.09 -4.73 -4.95
C MET A 25 3.14 -3.20 -4.96
N VAL A 26 3.43 -2.56 -3.80
CA VAL A 26 3.63 -1.11 -3.70
C VAL A 26 4.81 -0.67 -4.56
N GLU A 27 5.95 -1.37 -4.48
CA GLU A 27 7.13 -1.11 -5.31
C GLU A 27 6.80 -1.24 -6.81
N ALA A 28 6.11 -2.31 -7.19
CA ALA A 28 5.69 -2.52 -8.57
C ALA A 28 4.70 -1.46 -9.07
N ALA A 29 3.89 -0.86 -8.20
CA ALA A 29 3.02 0.27 -8.53
C ALA A 29 3.83 1.56 -8.73
N GLN A 30 4.79 1.83 -7.84
CA GLN A 30 5.68 3.00 -7.96
C GLN A 30 6.54 2.94 -9.23
N ASN A 31 7.08 1.76 -9.58
CA ASN A 31 7.83 1.53 -10.82
C ASN A 31 7.00 1.78 -12.08
N ARG A 32 5.66 1.67 -12.00
CA ARG A 32 4.72 2.01 -13.08
C ARG A 32 4.25 3.47 -13.03
N HIS A 33 4.85 4.30 -12.19
CA HIS A 33 4.45 5.69 -11.94
C HIS A 33 2.98 5.83 -11.51
N TRP A 34 2.46 4.84 -10.78
CA TRP A 34 1.16 4.91 -10.14
C TRP A 34 1.28 5.61 -8.79
N GLN A 35 0.29 6.40 -8.43
CA GLN A 35 0.22 7.05 -7.12
C GLN A 35 -0.23 6.03 -6.10
N SER A 36 0.66 5.70 -5.16
CA SER A 36 0.40 4.76 -4.06
C SER A 36 0.10 5.52 -2.77
N TYR A 37 -0.91 5.06 -2.05
CA TYR A 37 -1.32 5.61 -0.75
C TYR A 37 -1.35 4.47 0.27
N TYR A 38 -0.86 4.72 1.48
CA TYR A 38 -1.00 3.80 2.60
C TYR A 38 -2.20 4.22 3.45
N VAL A 39 -3.08 3.28 3.78
CA VAL A 39 -4.25 3.53 4.62
C VAL A 39 -4.28 2.51 5.76
N PRO A 40 -4.15 2.94 7.03
CA PRO A 40 -4.32 2.04 8.16
C PRO A 40 -5.78 1.59 8.29
N MET A 41 -6.03 0.35 8.72
CA MET A 41 -7.39 -0.18 8.88
C MET A 41 -8.26 0.69 9.79
N GLN A 42 -7.68 1.31 10.82
CA GLN A 42 -8.40 2.18 11.76
C GLN A 42 -8.92 3.47 11.11
N GLY A 43 -8.38 3.85 9.95
CA GLY A 43 -8.83 5.01 9.18
C GLY A 43 -9.98 4.71 8.21
N LEU A 44 -10.42 3.44 8.12
CA LEU A 44 -11.52 3.06 7.25
C LEU A 44 -12.86 3.27 7.95
N TYR A 45 -13.77 3.92 7.22
CA TYR A 45 -15.16 4.04 7.59
C TYR A 45 -16.00 3.62 6.40
N TYR A 46 -16.97 2.73 6.64
CA TYR A 46 -17.96 2.33 5.65
C TYR A 46 -19.33 2.56 6.30
N ALA A 47 -20.16 3.38 5.68
CA ALA A 47 -21.54 3.67 6.07
C ALA A 47 -22.51 3.20 4.99
#